data_AF-A0A951AYS9-F1
#
_entry.id   AF-A0A951AYS9-F1
#
_cell.length_a   1.000
_cell.length_b   1.000
_cell.length_c   1.000
_cell.angle_alpha   90.00
_cell.angle_beta   90.00
_cell.angle_gamma   90.00
#
_symmetry.space_group_name_H-M   'P 1'
#
loop_
_entity.id
_entity.type
_entity.pdbx_description
1 polymer ?
#
loop_
_entity_poly.entity_id
_entity_poly.type
_entity_poly.pdbx_seq_one_letter_code
_entity_poly.pdbx_strand_id
1 'polypeptide(L)'
;LAQAFEREYGIHVMQGWGMTETSPVALVNQPKPAHRAATEEERWRVREKQGRPLFGVGVAIVDEDGAPLPCDGETRGRLRVRGPWICRGYFGDRSGASSAEWLDTGDIATIDAEGYVAIVDRAKDLIKSGGEWIGSVQLENIAASHPAVAETAVIAARHPKWEERPLLLVVLKPGHQVTADEMLGHFKGKVASWWIPDDLLILDTLPRTGTGKLRKTELRARYGDHLLTRVIRGCAVSAPTHLDSERRDMQGRNETMIHIDAAQAGQVVEIAVGEVVELRLAETAGTGFQWQVAEDGGPNCRITRTFRDSAGGGAVRPGERGTHVWHISGLQPGVCDVALTYRRAWETDTPPAARYAVRLNVRG
;
A
#
# COMPACT_ATOMS: atom_id res chain seq x y z
N LEU A 1 12.55 -19.04 17.68
CA LEU A 1 14.04 -18.98 17.68
C LEU A 1 14.63 -19.07 19.09
N ALA A 2 14.31 -18.17 20.02
CA ALA A 2 14.87 -18.19 21.38
C ALA A 2 14.64 -19.53 22.13
N GLN A 3 13.46 -20.13 21.97
CA GLN A 3 13.15 -21.47 22.51
C GLN A 3 14.08 -22.56 21.97
N ALA A 4 14.42 -22.53 20.69
CA ALA A 4 15.31 -23.52 20.08
C ALA A 4 16.74 -23.39 20.63
N PHE A 5 17.27 -22.16 20.73
CA PHE A 5 18.59 -21.90 21.33
C PHE A 5 18.71 -22.45 22.75
N GLU A 6 17.68 -22.29 23.56
CA GLU A 6 17.72 -22.72 24.96
C GLU A 6 17.52 -24.23 25.09
N ARG A 7 16.58 -24.81 24.35
CA ARG A 7 16.28 -26.24 24.44
C ARG A 7 17.35 -27.13 23.80
N GLU A 8 17.91 -26.70 22.67
CA GLU A 8 18.87 -27.51 21.90
C GLU A 8 20.32 -27.26 22.33
N TYR A 9 20.65 -26.03 22.77
CA TYR A 9 22.03 -25.64 23.05
C TYR A 9 22.27 -25.17 24.49
N GLY A 10 21.23 -25.08 25.33
CA GLY A 10 21.35 -24.56 26.70
C GLY A 10 21.71 -23.08 26.77
N ILE A 11 21.54 -22.33 25.67
CA ILE A 11 21.90 -20.93 25.57
C ILE A 11 20.71 -20.05 25.98
N HIS A 12 20.90 -19.25 27.02
CA HIS A 12 19.88 -18.31 27.46
C HIS A 12 19.91 -17.03 26.62
N VAL A 13 18.88 -16.83 25.81
CA VAL A 13 18.72 -15.61 25.00
C VAL A 13 18.01 -14.53 25.81
N MET A 14 18.62 -13.35 25.87
CA MET A 14 18.09 -12.15 26.53
C MET A 14 17.82 -11.06 25.49
N GLN A 15 16.64 -10.47 25.53
CA GLN A 15 16.33 -9.31 24.71
C GLN A 15 16.84 -8.02 25.34
N GLY A 16 17.36 -7.14 24.50
CA GLY A 16 17.64 -5.76 24.82
C GLY A 16 17.18 -4.87 23.68
N TRP A 17 16.75 -3.65 24.02
CA TRP A 17 16.38 -2.65 23.04
C TRP A 17 17.10 -1.34 23.32
N GLY A 18 17.45 -0.68 22.22
CA GLY A 18 17.94 0.69 22.21
C GLY A 18 18.33 1.11 20.81
N MET A 19 18.75 2.37 20.71
CA MET A 19 19.16 3.04 19.50
C MET A 19 20.44 3.83 19.76
N THR A 20 21.04 4.38 18.72
CA THR A 20 22.27 5.19 18.86
C THR A 20 22.05 6.33 19.86
N GLU A 21 20.85 6.90 19.84
CA GLU A 21 20.38 8.00 20.66
C GLU A 21 20.16 7.59 22.13
N THR A 22 20.23 6.30 22.48
CA THR A 22 20.09 5.80 23.86
C THR A 22 21.40 5.24 24.43
N SER A 23 22.51 5.35 23.70
CA SER A 23 23.88 4.99 24.13
C SER A 23 24.08 3.67 24.89
N PRO A 24 23.97 2.50 24.23
CA PRO A 24 23.13 2.17 23.09
C PRO A 24 21.86 1.39 23.51
N VAL A 25 21.66 1.16 24.81
CA VAL A 25 20.59 0.30 25.36
C VAL A 25 19.78 1.08 26.39
N ALA A 26 18.46 0.98 26.29
CA ALA A 26 17.53 1.60 27.23
C ALA A 26 16.67 0.56 27.96
N LEU A 27 16.38 -0.58 27.33
CA LEU A 27 15.55 -1.65 27.87
C LEU A 27 16.33 -2.97 27.87
N VAL A 28 16.15 -3.76 28.93
CA VAL A 28 16.66 -5.13 28.99
C VAL A 28 15.59 -6.05 29.58
N ASN A 29 15.39 -7.21 28.96
CA ASN A 29 14.45 -8.21 29.45
C ASN A 29 15.07 -9.03 30.59
N GLN A 30 14.89 -8.52 31.80
CA GLN A 30 15.22 -9.22 33.03
C GLN A 30 13.94 -9.68 33.71
N PRO A 31 13.73 -10.99 33.95
CA PRO A 31 12.56 -11.48 34.69
C PRO A 31 12.60 -10.98 36.14
N LYS A 32 11.45 -10.54 36.66
CA LYS A 32 11.32 -10.23 38.08
C LYS A 32 11.38 -11.50 38.94
N PRO A 33 11.71 -11.38 40.24
CA PRO A 33 11.61 -12.50 41.17
C PRO A 33 10.24 -13.19 41.16
N ALA A 34 9.14 -12.42 40.97
CA ALA A 34 7.78 -12.95 40.86
C ALA A 34 7.61 -13.96 39.71
N HIS A 35 8.37 -13.81 38.62
CA HIS A 35 8.31 -14.73 37.47
C HIS A 35 8.99 -16.07 37.71
N ARG A 36 9.69 -16.26 38.84
CA ARG A 36 10.30 -17.55 39.18
C ARG A 36 9.24 -18.64 39.39
N ALA A 37 8.08 -18.26 39.92
CA ALA A 37 6.95 -19.18 40.14
C ALA A 37 5.99 -19.26 38.94
N ALA A 38 6.17 -18.42 37.93
CA ALA A 38 5.31 -18.42 36.74
C ALA A 38 5.47 -19.71 35.94
N THR A 39 4.44 -20.10 35.22
CA THR A 39 4.45 -21.24 34.29
C THR A 39 5.46 -21.02 33.16
N GLU A 40 5.82 -22.07 32.42
CA GLU A 40 6.74 -21.94 31.29
C GLU A 40 6.19 -20.97 30.22
N GLU A 41 4.90 -21.06 29.91
CA GLU A 41 4.25 -20.19 28.94
C GLU A 41 4.29 -18.71 29.36
N GLU A 42 3.98 -18.42 30.63
CA GLU A 42 4.03 -17.05 31.15
C GLU A 42 5.46 -16.49 31.12
N ARG A 43 6.46 -17.31 31.47
CA ARG A 43 7.88 -16.91 31.36
C ARG A 43 8.26 -16.59 29.92
N TRP A 44 7.78 -17.36 28.95
CA TRP A 44 8.02 -17.09 27.54
C TRP A 44 7.33 -15.81 27.06
N ARG A 45 6.07 -15.57 27.45
CA ARG A 45 5.36 -14.31 27.14
C ARG A 45 6.10 -13.08 27.65
N VAL A 46 6.68 -13.15 28.85
CA VAL A 46 7.50 -12.05 29.37
C VAL A 46 8.78 -11.88 28.55
N ARG A 47 9.45 -12.98 28.19
CA ARG A 47 10.74 -12.95 27.46
C ARG A 47 10.63 -12.50 26.00
N GLU A 48 9.44 -12.52 25.42
CA GLU A 48 9.17 -11.97 24.09
C GLU A 48 9.24 -10.44 24.05
N LYS A 49 9.04 -9.77 25.20
CA LYS A 49 9.07 -8.31 25.35
C LYS A 49 10.51 -7.77 25.28
N GLN A 50 10.68 -6.48 24.99
CA GLN A 50 12.01 -5.85 24.99
C GLN A 50 12.56 -5.64 26.41
N GLY A 51 11.67 -5.63 27.40
CA GLY A 51 12.06 -5.66 28.80
C GLY A 51 11.70 -4.39 29.55
N ARG A 52 12.45 -4.13 30.61
CA ARG A 52 12.21 -3.01 31.53
C ARG A 52 13.26 -1.92 31.33
N PRO A 53 12.94 -0.65 31.61
CA PRO A 53 13.92 0.42 31.56
C PRO A 53 15.09 0.15 32.51
N LEU A 54 16.30 0.44 32.02
CA LEU A 54 17.49 0.52 32.86
C LEU A 54 17.32 1.62 33.91
N PHE A 55 18.03 1.49 35.03
CA PHE A 55 18.04 2.51 36.07
C PHE A 55 18.35 3.89 35.46
N GLY A 56 17.62 4.94 35.85
CA GLY A 56 17.80 6.28 35.30
C GLY A 56 17.12 6.54 33.94
N VAL A 57 16.55 5.52 33.29
CA VAL A 57 15.74 5.67 32.08
C VAL A 57 14.25 5.74 32.45
N GLY A 58 13.58 6.80 32.02
CA GLY A 58 12.13 6.91 32.02
C GLY A 58 11.55 6.45 30.68
N VAL A 59 10.41 5.76 30.72
CA VAL A 59 9.64 5.33 29.55
C VAL A 59 8.21 5.83 29.67
N ALA A 60 7.61 6.20 28.56
CA ALA A 60 6.18 6.52 28.46
C ALA A 60 5.68 6.14 27.07
N ILE A 61 4.39 5.82 26.97
CA ILE A 61 3.69 5.78 25.69
C ILE A 61 2.72 6.96 25.63
N VAL A 62 2.63 7.60 24.48
CA VAL A 62 1.76 8.77 24.26
C VAL A 62 0.90 8.59 23.02
N ASP A 63 -0.23 9.30 22.98
CA ASP A 63 -1.13 9.33 21.83
C ASP A 63 -0.64 10.26 20.70
N GLU A 64 -1.53 10.53 19.72
CA GLU A 64 -1.26 11.40 18.58
C GLU A 64 -1.04 12.88 18.96
N ASP A 65 -1.63 13.33 20.08
CA ASP A 65 -1.50 14.68 20.62
C ASP A 65 -0.35 14.81 21.64
N GLY A 66 0.26 13.68 22.02
CA GLY A 66 1.37 13.61 22.97
C GLY A 66 0.93 13.47 24.43
N ALA A 67 -0.35 13.19 24.69
CA ALA A 67 -0.84 12.91 26.04
C ALA A 67 -0.40 11.51 26.50
N PRO A 68 -0.06 11.32 27.79
CA PRO A 68 0.32 10.01 28.32
C PRO A 68 -0.81 8.99 28.25
N LEU A 69 -0.47 7.77 27.85
CA LEU A 69 -1.40 6.63 27.78
C LEU A 69 -1.18 5.64 28.95
N PRO A 70 -2.23 4.88 29.34
CA PRO A 70 -2.15 3.91 30.43
C PRO A 70 -1.15 2.76 30.14
N CYS A 71 -0.55 2.24 31.20
CA CYS A 71 0.36 1.09 31.15
C CYS A 71 -0.39 -0.22 31.49
N ASP A 72 -1.36 -0.60 30.67
CA ASP A 72 -2.21 -1.79 30.83
C ASP A 72 -1.68 -3.02 30.07
N GLY A 73 -0.69 -2.85 29.20
CA GLY A 73 -0.11 -3.89 28.34
C GLY A 73 -0.84 -4.07 27.00
N GLU A 74 -1.96 -3.37 26.79
CA GLU A 74 -2.83 -3.47 25.62
C GLU A 74 -2.85 -2.17 24.80
N THR A 75 -2.92 -1.04 25.49
CA THR A 75 -2.94 0.30 24.90
C THR A 75 -1.63 0.57 24.18
N ARG A 76 -1.75 0.93 22.90
CA ARG A 76 -0.63 1.22 22.00
C ARG A 76 -0.40 2.71 21.90
N GLY A 77 0.86 3.11 22.02
CA GLY A 77 1.24 4.51 21.85
C GLY A 77 2.67 4.68 21.38
N ARG A 78 3.01 5.92 21.01
CA ARG A 78 4.37 6.29 20.63
C ARG A 78 5.28 6.21 21.85
N LEU A 79 6.30 5.37 21.77
CA LEU A 79 7.27 5.20 22.83
C LEU A 79 8.18 6.43 22.89
N ARG A 80 8.24 7.01 24.08
CA ARG A 80 9.15 8.08 24.44
C ARG A 80 10.06 7.64 25.56
N VAL A 81 11.33 8.03 25.46
CA VAL A 81 12.36 7.71 26.46
C VAL A 81 13.05 8.97 26.95
N ARG A 82 13.40 9.02 28.23
CA ARG A 82 14.23 10.09 28.81
C ARG A 82 15.25 9.53 29.78
N GLY A 83 16.31 10.28 30.02
CA GLY A 83 17.34 9.88 30.97
C GLY A 83 18.66 10.60 30.74
N PRO A 84 19.63 10.42 31.66
CA PRO A 84 20.86 11.22 31.66
C PRO A 84 21.81 10.92 30.50
N TRP A 85 21.68 9.77 29.83
CA TRP A 85 22.46 9.40 28.63
C TRP A 85 21.60 9.31 27.36
N ILE A 86 20.35 9.75 27.42
CA ILE A 86 19.49 9.85 26.24
C ILE A 86 19.90 11.11 25.48
N CYS A 87 20.04 10.98 24.16
CA CYS A 87 20.51 12.04 23.30
C CYS A 87 19.61 13.28 23.40
N ARG A 88 20.22 14.42 23.70
CA ARG A 88 19.57 15.75 23.67
C ARG A 88 19.32 16.28 22.25
N GLY A 89 19.70 15.54 21.21
CA GLY A 89 19.53 15.98 19.84
C GLY A 89 20.62 15.71 18.86
N TYR A 90 20.25 15.90 17.60
CA TYR A 90 21.12 15.68 16.45
C TYR A 90 21.99 16.91 16.19
N PHE A 91 23.23 16.66 15.79
CA PHE A 91 24.14 17.72 15.42
C PHE A 91 23.59 18.53 14.24
N GLY A 92 23.53 19.86 14.40
CA GLY A 92 23.04 20.78 13.36
C GLY A 92 21.52 20.96 13.32
N ASP A 93 20.76 20.25 14.17
CA ASP A 93 19.32 20.47 14.29
C ASP A 93 19.05 21.80 15.04
N ARG A 94 18.48 22.76 14.32
CA ARG A 94 18.08 24.08 14.84
C ARG A 94 16.58 24.17 15.14
N SER A 95 15.82 23.10 14.88
CA SER A 95 14.35 23.09 15.00
C SER A 95 13.87 23.15 16.46
N GLY A 96 14.75 22.89 17.42
CA GLY A 96 14.38 22.80 18.84
C GLY A 96 13.62 21.51 19.18
N ALA A 97 13.33 20.61 18.22
CA ALA A 97 12.67 19.33 18.49
C ALA A 97 13.46 18.46 19.48
N SER A 98 14.76 18.72 19.61
CA SER A 98 15.65 17.97 20.49
C SER A 98 15.77 18.53 21.92
N SER A 99 15.16 19.69 22.21
CA SER A 99 15.13 20.23 23.59
C SER A 99 14.05 19.58 24.46
N ALA A 100 13.27 18.65 23.91
CA ALA A 100 12.27 17.91 24.67
C ALA A 100 12.94 17.04 25.73
N GLU A 101 12.41 17.09 26.96
CA GLU A 101 12.80 16.21 28.07
C GLU A 101 12.72 14.72 27.68
N TRP A 102 11.92 14.40 26.67
CA TRP A 102 11.66 13.07 26.14
C TRP A 102 12.08 12.97 24.67
N LEU A 103 12.89 11.96 24.37
CA LEU A 103 13.20 11.53 23.01
C LEU A 103 12.03 10.72 22.45
N ASP A 104 11.51 11.14 21.30
CA ASP A 104 10.62 10.31 20.48
C ASP A 104 11.44 9.23 19.75
N THR A 105 11.12 7.98 20.03
CA THR A 105 11.86 6.83 19.49
C THR A 105 11.44 6.46 18.08
N GLY A 106 10.26 6.93 17.65
CA GLY A 106 9.59 6.48 16.43
C GLY A 106 9.05 5.05 16.52
N ASP A 107 9.04 4.43 17.71
CA ASP A 107 8.46 3.11 17.96
C ASP A 107 7.04 3.23 18.52
N ILE A 108 6.18 2.27 18.18
CA ILE A 108 4.91 2.04 18.88
C ILE A 108 5.11 0.88 19.83
N ALA A 109 4.69 1.09 21.08
CA ALA A 109 4.83 0.10 22.13
C ALA A 109 3.56 -0.02 22.97
N THR A 110 3.46 -1.12 23.70
CA THR A 110 2.63 -1.22 24.90
C THR A 110 3.53 -1.33 26.12
N ILE A 111 3.03 -0.88 27.27
CA ILE A 111 3.71 -1.03 28.56
C ILE A 111 2.74 -1.71 29.50
N ASP A 112 3.13 -2.82 30.11
CA ASP A 112 2.28 -3.49 31.10
C ASP A 112 2.39 -2.89 32.50
N ALA A 113 1.50 -3.32 33.39
CA ALA A 113 1.47 -2.89 34.79
C ALA A 113 2.77 -3.25 35.56
N GLU A 114 3.58 -4.14 35.00
CA GLU A 114 4.85 -4.56 35.55
C GLU A 114 6.04 -3.75 35.01
N GLY A 115 5.80 -2.85 34.06
CA GLY A 115 6.78 -1.98 33.42
C GLY A 115 7.56 -2.64 32.30
N TYR A 116 7.12 -3.79 31.78
CA TYR A 116 7.71 -4.38 30.58
C TYR A 116 7.14 -3.68 29.34
N VAL A 117 8.06 -3.27 28.47
CA VAL A 117 7.77 -2.66 27.19
C VAL A 117 7.78 -3.74 26.12
N ALA A 118 6.71 -3.79 25.33
CA ALA A 118 6.62 -4.59 24.12
C ALA A 118 6.56 -3.64 22.92
N ILE A 119 7.59 -3.67 22.08
CA ILE A 119 7.61 -2.95 20.80
C ILE A 119 6.70 -3.68 19.84
N VAL A 120 5.68 -2.99 19.37
CA VAL A 120 4.69 -3.50 18.43
C VAL A 120 5.17 -3.29 17.00
N ASP A 121 5.67 -2.08 16.68
CA ASP A 121 6.20 -1.73 15.36
C ASP A 121 6.96 -0.39 15.38
N ARG A 122 7.50 0.06 14.24
CA ARG A 122 7.83 1.47 14.02
C ARG A 122 6.57 2.26 13.66
N ALA A 123 6.43 3.48 14.17
CA ALA A 123 5.32 4.38 13.84
C ALA A 123 5.15 4.60 12.33
N LYS A 124 6.26 4.66 11.59
CA LYS A 124 6.29 4.79 10.12
C LYS A 124 6.07 3.48 9.36
N ASP A 125 6.10 2.33 10.05
CA ASP A 125 5.97 1.01 9.45
C ASP A 125 4.62 0.33 9.77
N LEU A 126 3.83 0.91 10.68
CA LEU A 126 2.43 0.54 10.87
C LEU A 126 1.60 0.80 9.63
N ILE A 127 0.64 -0.10 9.43
CA ILE A 127 -0.24 -0.09 8.29
C ILE A 127 -1.61 0.38 8.77
N LYS A 128 -2.05 1.54 8.30
CA LYS A 128 -3.35 2.12 8.63
C LYS A 128 -4.39 1.62 7.62
N SER A 129 -5.09 0.54 7.97
CA SER A 129 -6.06 -0.10 7.08
C SER A 129 -7.47 0.14 7.59
N GLY A 130 -8.21 1.05 6.95
CA GLY A 130 -9.63 1.29 7.28
C GLY A 130 -9.87 1.79 8.70
N GLY A 131 -8.97 2.63 9.22
CA GLY A 131 -9.04 3.18 10.59
C GLY A 131 -8.36 2.32 11.67
N GLU A 132 -7.91 1.11 11.34
CA GLU A 132 -7.25 0.19 12.26
C GLU A 132 -5.74 0.11 12.03
N TRP A 133 -5.00 -0.16 13.11
CA TRP A 133 -3.54 -0.25 13.11
C TRP A 133 -3.07 -1.71 13.04
N ILE A 134 -2.47 -2.09 11.92
CA ILE A 134 -1.90 -3.43 11.70
C ILE A 134 -0.38 -3.36 11.86
N GLY A 135 0.17 -4.19 12.76
CA GLY A 135 1.61 -4.30 12.97
C GLY A 135 2.27 -5.20 11.92
N SER A 136 3.15 -4.62 11.11
CA SER A 136 3.92 -5.32 10.07
C SER A 136 4.84 -6.39 10.66
N VAL A 137 5.46 -6.14 11.82
CA VAL A 137 6.38 -7.07 12.50
C VAL A 137 5.67 -8.35 12.93
N GLN A 138 4.43 -8.26 13.41
CA GLN A 138 3.66 -9.45 13.79
C GLN A 138 3.39 -10.33 12.56
N LEU A 139 3.03 -9.73 11.45
CA LEU A 139 2.82 -10.45 10.19
C LEU A 139 4.11 -11.06 9.64
N GLU A 140 5.23 -10.34 9.75
CA GLU A 140 6.56 -10.85 9.40
C GLU A 140 6.95 -12.07 10.24
N ASN A 141 6.75 -12.03 11.55
CA ASN A 141 7.05 -13.17 12.42
C ASN A 141 6.21 -14.41 12.06
N ILE A 142 4.94 -14.22 11.69
CA ILE A 142 4.07 -15.31 11.23
C ILE A 142 4.60 -15.87 9.91
N ALA A 143 4.91 -15.04 8.91
CA ALA A 143 5.49 -15.49 7.65
C ALA A 143 6.82 -16.22 7.85
N ALA A 144 7.72 -15.68 8.69
CA ALA A 144 9.02 -16.27 8.99
C ALA A 144 8.93 -17.65 9.66
N SER A 145 7.80 -17.97 10.30
CA SER A 145 7.56 -19.31 10.87
C SER A 145 7.23 -20.37 9.81
N HIS A 146 6.97 -19.98 8.55
CA HIS A 146 6.69 -20.93 7.48
C HIS A 146 7.99 -21.65 7.04
N PRO A 147 8.01 -22.98 6.90
CA PRO A 147 9.23 -23.74 6.61
C PRO A 147 9.97 -23.31 5.34
N ALA A 148 9.22 -22.89 4.31
CA ALA A 148 9.77 -22.45 3.02
C ALA A 148 10.39 -21.05 3.03
N VAL A 149 10.14 -20.22 4.05
CA VAL A 149 10.57 -18.81 4.07
C VAL A 149 12.01 -18.71 4.59
N ALA A 150 12.87 -18.04 3.82
CA ALA A 150 14.21 -17.65 4.24
C ALA A 150 14.19 -16.26 4.87
N GLU A 151 13.52 -15.30 4.22
CA GLU A 151 13.37 -13.93 4.69
C GLU A 151 11.99 -13.39 4.34
N THR A 152 11.53 -12.39 5.10
CA THR A 152 10.23 -11.78 4.90
C THR A 152 10.26 -10.30 5.27
N ALA A 153 9.43 -9.53 4.59
CA ALA A 153 9.11 -8.15 4.91
C ALA A 153 7.63 -7.90 4.63
N VAL A 154 7.00 -7.09 5.45
CA VAL A 154 5.63 -6.60 5.23
C VAL A 154 5.67 -5.08 5.16
N ILE A 155 5.00 -4.54 4.16
CA ILE A 155 4.89 -3.10 3.95
C ILE A 155 3.42 -2.66 3.87
N ALA A 156 3.16 -1.42 4.27
CA ALA A 156 1.95 -0.70 3.88
C ALA A 156 1.99 -0.45 2.37
N ALA A 157 1.09 -1.09 1.63
CA ALA A 157 0.85 -0.81 0.23
C ALA A 157 -0.49 -0.07 0.08
N ARG A 158 -0.54 0.92 -0.82
CA ARG A 158 -1.72 1.73 -1.06
C ARG A 158 -2.86 0.87 -1.61
N HIS A 159 -4.06 1.09 -1.08
CA HIS A 159 -5.26 0.34 -1.40
C HIS A 159 -6.42 1.28 -1.72
N PRO A 160 -7.21 1.04 -2.78
CA PRO A 160 -8.21 2.00 -3.24
C PRO A 160 -9.35 2.26 -2.23
N LYS A 161 -9.68 1.25 -1.41
CA LYS A 161 -10.77 1.35 -0.42
C LYS A 161 -10.31 1.64 1.01
N TRP A 162 -9.12 1.20 1.36
CA TRP A 162 -8.70 1.07 2.77
C TRP A 162 -7.52 1.98 3.10
N GLU A 163 -7.15 2.86 2.15
CA GLU A 163 -5.94 3.69 2.14
C GLU A 163 -4.67 2.85 2.07
N GLU A 164 -4.43 1.98 3.05
CA GLU A 164 -3.30 1.06 3.10
C GLU A 164 -3.75 -0.37 3.42
N ARG A 165 -3.03 -1.35 2.89
CA ARG A 165 -3.20 -2.77 3.19
C ARG A 165 -1.85 -3.46 3.28
N PRO A 166 -1.73 -4.54 4.08
CA PRO A 166 -0.51 -5.31 4.18
C PRO A 166 -0.18 -6.01 2.85
N LEU A 167 1.02 -5.74 2.34
CA LEU A 167 1.66 -6.49 1.25
C LEU A 167 2.82 -7.31 1.81
N LEU A 168 2.79 -8.61 1.59
CA LEU A 168 3.82 -9.54 2.04
C LEU A 168 4.86 -9.75 0.94
N LEU A 169 6.14 -9.60 1.28
CA LEU A 169 7.28 -9.88 0.41
C LEU A 169 8.14 -10.96 1.06
N VAL A 170 8.43 -12.04 0.33
CA VAL A 170 9.20 -13.17 0.86
C VAL A 170 10.34 -13.54 -0.07
N VAL A 171 11.42 -14.03 0.53
CA VAL A 171 12.48 -14.78 -0.15
C VAL A 171 12.38 -16.21 0.35
N LEU A 172 12.33 -17.17 -0.57
CA LEU A 172 12.23 -18.58 -0.22
C LEU A 172 13.60 -19.19 0.02
N LYS A 173 13.63 -20.26 0.81
CA LYS A 173 14.82 -21.11 0.91
C LYS A 173 15.11 -21.78 -0.44
N PRO A 174 16.38 -22.04 -0.78
CA PRO A 174 16.73 -22.74 -2.00
C PRO A 174 15.95 -24.04 -2.17
N GLY A 175 15.44 -24.28 -3.38
CA GLY A 175 14.67 -25.48 -3.72
C GLY A 175 13.25 -25.55 -3.17
N HIS A 176 12.79 -24.55 -2.40
CA HIS A 176 11.40 -24.48 -1.94
C HIS A 176 10.54 -23.70 -2.92
N GLN A 177 9.26 -24.06 -2.99
CA GLN A 177 8.22 -23.33 -3.70
C GLN A 177 7.03 -23.14 -2.76
N VAL A 178 6.31 -22.04 -2.90
CA VAL A 178 5.08 -21.78 -2.14
C VAL A 178 4.12 -21.01 -3.04
N THR A 179 2.83 -21.33 -2.95
CA THR A 179 1.80 -20.54 -3.64
C THR A 179 1.34 -19.38 -2.77
N ALA A 180 0.73 -18.35 -3.39
CA ALA A 180 0.15 -17.24 -2.65
C ALA A 180 -0.93 -17.73 -1.67
N ASP A 181 -1.82 -18.63 -2.12
CA ASP A 181 -2.91 -19.17 -1.29
C ASP A 181 -2.40 -19.96 -0.09
N GLU A 182 -1.34 -20.76 -0.27
CA GLU A 182 -0.68 -21.50 0.80
C GLU A 182 -0.06 -20.56 1.83
N MET A 183 0.71 -19.57 1.39
CA MET A 183 1.37 -18.62 2.28
C MET A 183 0.36 -17.75 3.04
N LEU A 184 -0.66 -17.20 2.36
CA LEU A 184 -1.70 -16.40 3.00
C LEU A 184 -2.59 -17.27 3.90
N GLY A 185 -2.79 -18.54 3.54
CA GLY A 185 -3.43 -19.55 4.38
C GLY A 185 -2.74 -19.75 5.73
N HIS A 186 -1.40 -19.61 5.78
CA HIS A 186 -0.60 -19.75 7.02
C HIS A 186 -0.95 -18.72 8.11
N PHE A 187 -1.62 -17.61 7.75
CA PHE A 187 -2.05 -16.58 8.69
C PHE A 187 -3.41 -16.87 9.33
N LYS A 188 -4.23 -17.74 8.73
CA LYS A 188 -5.58 -18.05 9.21
C LYS A 188 -5.53 -18.61 10.64
N GLY A 189 -6.35 -18.04 11.52
CA GLY A 189 -6.41 -18.45 12.94
C GLY A 189 -5.30 -17.89 13.83
N LYS A 190 -4.30 -17.19 13.28
CA LYS A 190 -3.23 -16.52 14.06
C LYS A 190 -3.44 -15.02 14.21
N VAL A 191 -4.16 -14.42 13.27
CA VAL A 191 -4.55 -13.00 13.26
C VAL A 191 -6.00 -12.87 12.81
N ALA A 192 -6.60 -11.70 13.04
CA ALA A 192 -7.90 -11.38 12.48
C ALA A 192 -7.89 -11.52 10.96
N SER A 193 -9.00 -11.96 10.36
CA SER A 193 -9.07 -12.23 8.91
C SER A 193 -8.73 -10.99 8.07
N TRP A 194 -9.11 -9.80 8.54
CA TRP A 194 -8.78 -8.54 7.89
C TRP A 194 -7.33 -8.09 8.11
N TRP A 195 -6.51 -8.78 8.89
CA TRP A 195 -5.07 -8.49 9.01
C TRP A 195 -4.22 -9.27 8.01
N ILE A 196 -4.80 -10.30 7.40
CA ILE A 196 -4.10 -11.15 6.43
C ILE A 196 -3.66 -10.25 5.24
N PRO A 197 -2.39 -10.35 4.79
CA PRO A 197 -1.92 -9.64 3.61
C PRO A 197 -2.80 -9.90 2.39
N ASP A 198 -3.03 -8.86 1.59
CA ASP A 198 -3.88 -9.00 0.39
C ASP A 198 -3.14 -9.75 -0.73
N ASP A 199 -1.81 -9.65 -0.77
CA ASP A 199 -1.00 -10.32 -1.78
C ASP A 199 0.39 -10.73 -1.25
N LEU A 200 1.03 -11.60 -2.03
CA LEU A 200 2.38 -12.10 -1.83
C LEU A 200 3.26 -11.78 -3.04
N LEU A 201 4.41 -11.17 -2.80
CA LEU A 201 5.50 -11.06 -3.77
C LEU A 201 6.67 -11.96 -3.35
N ILE A 202 7.01 -12.92 -4.20
CA ILE A 202 8.21 -13.73 -4.03
C ILE A 202 9.36 -13.03 -4.77
N LEU A 203 10.40 -12.66 -4.03
CA LEU A 203 11.57 -11.94 -4.52
C LEU A 203 12.82 -12.82 -4.40
N ASP A 204 13.80 -12.55 -5.24
CA ASP A 204 15.12 -13.21 -5.15
C ASP A 204 15.91 -12.72 -3.93
N THR A 205 15.73 -11.44 -3.54
CA THR A 205 16.44 -10.82 -2.42
C THR A 205 15.68 -9.62 -1.85
N LEU A 206 15.91 -9.30 -0.57
CA LEU A 206 15.40 -8.11 0.09
C LEU A 206 16.51 -7.07 0.28
N PRO A 207 16.26 -5.78 -0.01
CA PRO A 207 17.29 -4.74 0.10
C PRO A 207 17.70 -4.53 1.56
N ARG A 208 19.00 -4.35 1.81
CA ARG A 208 19.60 -4.19 3.14
C ARG A 208 20.45 -2.92 3.24
N THR A 209 20.58 -2.39 4.45
CA THR A 209 21.52 -1.31 4.79
C THR A 209 22.94 -1.88 4.92
N GLY A 210 23.95 -1.01 4.96
CA GLY A 210 25.33 -1.42 5.24
C GLY A 210 25.53 -2.10 6.62
N THR A 211 24.56 -1.99 7.53
CA THR A 211 24.53 -2.68 8.82
C THR A 211 23.71 -3.98 8.81
N GLY A 212 23.27 -4.44 7.63
CA GLY A 212 22.50 -5.67 7.44
C GLY A 212 21.00 -5.57 7.72
N LYS A 213 20.48 -4.39 8.10
CA LYS A 213 19.05 -4.18 8.40
C LYS A 213 18.24 -4.04 7.11
N LEU A 214 17.00 -4.51 7.11
CA LEU A 214 16.11 -4.47 5.95
C LEU A 214 15.68 -3.02 5.61
N ARG A 215 15.73 -2.65 4.32
CA ARG A 215 15.37 -1.30 3.83
C ARG A 215 13.91 -1.25 3.36
N LYS A 216 12.97 -1.25 4.30
CA LYS A 216 11.51 -1.17 4.01
C LYS A 216 11.12 0.06 3.17
N THR A 217 11.84 1.18 3.30
CA THR A 217 11.61 2.38 2.46
C THR A 217 11.82 2.12 0.97
N GLU A 218 12.83 1.33 0.61
CA GLU A 218 13.09 0.96 -0.78
C GLU A 218 12.02 -0.01 -1.30
N LEU A 219 11.57 -0.94 -0.46
CA LEU A 219 10.46 -1.83 -0.80
C LEU A 219 9.15 -1.06 -1.02
N ARG A 220 8.84 -0.07 -0.17
CA ARG A 220 7.68 0.82 -0.37
C ARG A 220 7.76 1.63 -1.65
N ALA A 221 8.94 2.16 -1.99
CA ALA A 221 9.12 2.90 -3.23
C ALA A 221 8.88 2.02 -4.47
N ARG A 222 9.29 0.74 -4.42
CA ARG A 222 9.15 -0.19 -5.55
C ARG A 222 7.78 -0.85 -5.65
N TYR A 223 7.17 -1.19 -4.52
CA TYR A 223 5.98 -2.06 -4.47
C TYR A 223 4.78 -1.42 -3.75
N GLY A 224 4.89 -0.17 -3.31
CA GLY A 224 3.83 0.51 -2.56
C GLY A 224 2.51 0.65 -3.33
N ASP A 225 2.55 0.70 -4.66
CA ASP A 225 1.35 0.84 -5.51
C ASP A 225 0.86 -0.50 -6.09
N HIS A 226 1.41 -1.63 -5.61
CA HIS A 226 1.08 -2.97 -6.10
C HIS A 226 -0.41 -3.31 -5.97
N LEU A 227 -1.01 -2.99 -4.83
CA LEU A 227 -2.42 -3.30 -4.56
C LEU A 227 -3.38 -2.38 -5.32
N LEU A 228 -2.97 -1.14 -5.63
CA LEU A 228 -3.70 -0.30 -6.58
C LEU A 228 -3.74 -0.97 -7.96
N THR A 229 -2.60 -1.47 -8.43
CA THR A 229 -2.46 -2.13 -9.74
C THR A 229 -3.24 -3.44 -9.83
N ARG A 230 -3.36 -4.19 -8.73
CA ARG A 230 -4.07 -5.48 -8.69
C ARG A 230 -5.59 -5.33 -8.71
N VAL A 231 -6.15 -4.38 -7.97
CA VAL A 231 -7.60 -4.09 -8.04
C VAL A 231 -7.97 -3.63 -9.44
N ILE A 232 -7.08 -2.85 -10.08
CA ILE A 232 -7.23 -2.45 -11.48
C ILE A 232 -7.10 -3.65 -12.43
N ARG A 233 -6.21 -4.63 -12.19
CA ARG A 233 -6.12 -5.86 -13.02
C ARG A 233 -7.30 -6.82 -12.89
N GLY A 234 -8.18 -6.66 -11.88
CA GLY A 234 -9.50 -7.30 -11.85
C GLY A 234 -10.46 -6.75 -12.92
N CYS A 235 -10.18 -5.54 -13.43
CA CYS A 235 -10.74 -4.91 -14.62
C CYS A 235 -9.63 -4.78 -15.67
N ALA A 236 -9.31 -5.86 -16.39
CA ALA A 236 -8.19 -5.84 -17.33
C ALA A 236 -8.32 -4.73 -18.39
N VAL A 237 -7.46 -3.71 -18.32
CA VAL A 237 -7.11 -2.80 -19.42
C VAL A 237 -5.66 -3.12 -19.80
N SER A 238 -5.45 -3.57 -21.04
CA SER A 238 -4.11 -3.95 -21.54
C SER A 238 -3.45 -2.80 -22.31
N ALA A 239 -3.04 -1.73 -21.62
CA ALA A 239 -2.05 -0.74 -22.09
C ALA A 239 -1.79 0.30 -20.97
N PRO A 240 -0.63 0.99 -20.94
CA PRO A 240 -0.31 1.98 -19.93
C PRO A 240 -1.09 3.26 -20.20
N THR A 241 -2.31 3.33 -19.67
CA THR A 241 -3.19 4.49 -19.72
C THR A 241 -3.25 5.10 -18.33
N HIS A 242 -2.91 6.39 -18.18
CA HIS A 242 -3.11 7.10 -16.91
C HIS A 242 -4.63 7.25 -16.68
N LEU A 243 -5.13 6.65 -15.61
CA LEU A 243 -6.51 6.77 -15.17
C LEU A 243 -6.55 7.62 -13.91
N ASP A 244 -7.30 8.72 -13.95
CA ASP A 244 -7.55 9.56 -12.77
C ASP A 244 -8.77 9.04 -11.98
N SER A 245 -8.72 9.30 -10.68
CA SER A 245 -9.63 8.87 -9.61
C SER A 245 -11.12 8.92 -9.97
N GLU A 246 -11.87 7.91 -9.48
CA GLU A 246 -13.34 7.84 -9.55
C GLU A 246 -14.01 9.16 -9.16
N ARG A 247 -14.91 9.66 -10.03
CA ARG A 247 -15.84 10.72 -9.71
C ARG A 247 -17.27 10.16 -9.74
N ARG A 248 -18.15 10.73 -8.92
CA ARG A 248 -19.59 10.48 -8.99
C ARG A 248 -20.24 11.64 -9.73
N ASP A 249 -21.10 11.34 -10.70
CA ASP A 249 -21.89 12.37 -11.36
C ASP A 249 -22.94 12.97 -10.41
N MET A 250 -23.61 14.05 -10.84
CA MET A 250 -24.67 14.70 -10.05
C MET A 250 -25.89 13.80 -9.77
N GLN A 251 -25.98 12.63 -10.42
CA GLN A 251 -27.02 11.62 -10.19
C GLN A 251 -26.51 10.41 -9.37
N GLY A 252 -25.26 10.43 -8.90
CA GLY A 252 -24.67 9.38 -8.06
C GLY A 252 -24.14 8.15 -8.81
N ARG A 253 -24.00 8.20 -10.13
CA ARG A 253 -23.42 7.12 -10.95
C ARG A 253 -21.90 7.18 -10.94
N ASN A 254 -21.25 6.01 -11.02
CA ASN A 254 -19.79 5.91 -11.07
C ASN A 254 -19.30 6.38 -12.46
N GLU A 255 -18.46 7.42 -12.49
CA GLU A 255 -17.74 7.84 -13.69
C GLU A 255 -16.30 7.28 -13.65
N THR A 256 -15.92 6.54 -14.68
CA THR A 256 -14.53 6.12 -14.92
C THR A 256 -13.96 6.94 -16.07
N MET A 257 -12.95 7.75 -15.81
CA MET A 257 -12.34 8.63 -16.83
C MET A 257 -11.12 7.96 -17.43
N ILE A 258 -11.09 7.85 -18.77
CA ILE A 258 -10.01 7.18 -19.51
C ILE A 258 -9.29 8.19 -20.40
N HIS A 259 -8.04 8.52 -20.08
CA HIS A 259 -7.21 9.41 -20.89
C HIS A 259 -6.35 8.62 -21.88
N ILE A 260 -6.75 8.59 -23.15
CA ILE A 260 -5.96 7.95 -24.21
C ILE A 260 -5.02 8.99 -24.82
N ASP A 261 -3.70 8.78 -24.67
CA ASP A 261 -2.69 9.65 -25.29
C ASP A 261 -2.58 9.37 -26.80
N ALA A 262 -2.54 10.43 -27.60
CA ALA A 262 -2.41 10.36 -29.05
C ALA A 262 -1.13 9.64 -29.52
N ALA A 263 -0.11 9.56 -28.66
CA ALA A 263 1.12 8.80 -28.94
C ALA A 263 0.92 7.26 -28.96
N GLN A 264 -0.24 6.75 -28.52
CA GLN A 264 -0.56 5.31 -28.41
C GLN A 264 -1.49 4.78 -29.52
N ALA A 265 -1.59 5.52 -30.62
CA ALA A 265 -2.33 5.18 -31.84
C ALA A 265 -2.18 3.70 -32.26
N GLY A 266 -3.31 2.98 -32.38
CA GLY A 266 -3.37 1.59 -32.85
C GLY A 266 -3.57 0.51 -31.77
N GLN A 267 -3.68 0.87 -30.49
CA GLN A 267 -3.95 -0.07 -29.41
C GLN A 267 -5.45 -0.35 -29.21
N VAL A 268 -5.77 -1.60 -28.83
CA VAL A 268 -7.12 -2.01 -28.42
C VAL A 268 -7.21 -1.91 -26.91
N VAL A 269 -8.19 -1.15 -26.41
CA VAL A 269 -8.45 -1.00 -24.97
C VAL A 269 -9.67 -1.84 -24.61
N GLU A 270 -9.47 -2.90 -23.82
CA GLU A 270 -10.56 -3.72 -23.29
C GLU A 270 -11.09 -3.13 -21.98
N ILE A 271 -12.41 -3.00 -21.84
CA ILE A 271 -13.05 -2.44 -20.63
C ILE A 271 -14.27 -3.30 -20.27
N ALA A 272 -14.32 -3.81 -19.04
CA ALA A 272 -15.49 -4.46 -18.47
C ALA A 272 -16.41 -3.42 -17.84
N VAL A 273 -17.66 -3.33 -18.30
CA VAL A 273 -18.59 -2.26 -17.92
C VAL A 273 -19.95 -2.83 -17.58
N GLY A 274 -20.63 -2.22 -16.60
CA GLY A 274 -21.91 -2.70 -16.08
C GLY A 274 -23.13 -2.22 -16.87
N GLU A 275 -23.19 -0.95 -17.27
CA GLU A 275 -24.41 -0.40 -17.91
C GLU A 275 -24.17 0.76 -18.90
N VAL A 276 -23.35 1.75 -18.55
CA VAL A 276 -23.12 2.95 -19.37
C VAL A 276 -21.65 3.33 -19.32
N VAL A 277 -21.10 3.74 -20.47
CA VAL A 277 -19.71 4.21 -20.59
C VAL A 277 -19.71 5.60 -21.19
N GLU A 278 -19.07 6.53 -20.49
CA GLU A 278 -18.74 7.84 -21.02
C GLU A 278 -17.24 7.87 -21.33
N LEU A 279 -16.90 8.05 -22.60
CA LEU A 279 -15.51 8.24 -23.03
C LEU A 279 -15.28 9.74 -23.24
N ARG A 280 -14.25 10.29 -22.60
CA ARG A 280 -13.81 11.67 -22.82
C ARG A 280 -12.41 11.66 -23.40
N LEU A 281 -12.25 12.15 -24.63
CA LEU A 281 -10.95 12.40 -25.21
C LEU A 281 -10.66 13.90 -25.09
N ALA A 282 -9.61 14.23 -24.35
CA ALA A 282 -9.11 15.59 -24.20
C ALA A 282 -7.92 15.79 -25.13
N GLU A 283 -7.93 16.86 -25.93
CA GLU A 283 -6.77 17.24 -26.75
C GLU A 283 -5.65 17.81 -25.87
N THR A 284 -4.50 17.13 -25.81
CA THR A 284 -3.24 17.72 -25.37
C THR A 284 -2.68 18.61 -26.49
N ALA A 285 -2.34 19.85 -26.15
CA ALA A 285 -2.12 20.93 -27.10
C ALA A 285 -1.09 20.61 -28.20
N GLY A 286 -1.44 20.87 -29.48
CA GLY A 286 -0.43 21.03 -30.54
C GLY A 286 -0.83 20.81 -31.99
N THR A 287 -1.98 20.19 -32.28
CA THR A 287 -2.22 19.70 -33.65
C THR A 287 -3.65 19.98 -34.11
N GLY A 288 -3.80 20.89 -35.06
CA GLY A 288 -5.08 21.25 -35.68
C GLY A 288 -5.68 20.10 -36.48
N PHE A 289 -6.37 19.19 -35.81
CA PHE A 289 -7.04 18.05 -36.40
C PHE A 289 -8.53 18.34 -36.63
N GLN A 290 -9.11 17.79 -37.70
CA GLN A 290 -10.56 17.76 -37.90
C GLN A 290 -11.04 16.31 -37.79
N TRP A 291 -12.04 16.09 -36.95
CA TRP A 291 -12.58 14.76 -36.68
C TRP A 291 -13.55 14.32 -37.78
N GLN A 292 -13.19 13.28 -38.54
CA GLN A 292 -14.15 12.47 -39.28
C GLN A 292 -14.11 11.05 -38.74
N VAL A 293 -15.15 10.69 -37.99
CA VAL A 293 -15.32 9.37 -37.39
C VAL A 293 -16.22 8.55 -38.31
N ALA A 294 -15.78 7.33 -38.64
CA ALA A 294 -16.68 6.31 -39.15
C ALA A 294 -17.29 5.60 -37.93
N GLU A 295 -18.58 5.80 -37.71
CA GLU A 295 -19.33 5.14 -36.63
C GLU A 295 -19.68 3.73 -37.09
N ASP A 296 -18.86 2.74 -36.74
CA ASP A 296 -19.29 1.34 -36.74
C ASP A 296 -19.61 0.97 -35.29
N GLY A 297 -20.87 1.22 -34.89
CA GLY A 297 -21.44 0.55 -33.75
C GLY A 297 -21.79 -0.88 -34.18
N GLY A 298 -21.17 -1.88 -33.57
CA GLY A 298 -21.67 -3.25 -33.69
C GLY A 298 -23.17 -3.32 -33.32
N PRO A 299 -23.89 -4.38 -33.70
CA PRO A 299 -25.35 -4.49 -33.51
C PRO A 299 -25.84 -4.35 -32.06
N ASN A 300 -24.93 -4.34 -31.09
CA ASN A 300 -25.19 -4.42 -29.66
C ASN A 300 -24.96 -3.10 -28.90
N CYS A 301 -24.66 -1.98 -29.58
CA CYS A 301 -24.49 -0.70 -28.92
C CYS A 301 -24.86 0.52 -29.78
N ARG A 302 -25.32 1.59 -29.12
CA ARG A 302 -25.60 2.89 -29.77
C ARG A 302 -24.59 3.93 -29.28
N ILE A 303 -23.96 4.61 -30.22
CA ILE A 303 -22.97 5.65 -29.95
C ILE A 303 -23.58 7.00 -30.29
N THR A 304 -23.48 7.96 -29.38
CA THR A 304 -23.79 9.37 -29.66
C THR A 304 -22.63 10.25 -29.22
N ARG A 305 -22.32 11.26 -30.03
CA ARG A 305 -21.24 12.21 -29.77
C ARG A 305 -21.81 13.55 -29.35
N THR A 306 -21.26 14.12 -28.28
CA THR A 306 -21.46 15.51 -27.91
C THR A 306 -20.11 16.23 -27.85
N PHE A 307 -20.09 17.51 -28.20
CA PHE A 307 -18.89 18.35 -28.05
C PHE A 307 -19.16 19.38 -26.97
N ARG A 308 -18.20 19.54 -26.05
CA ARG A 308 -18.19 20.67 -25.13
C ARG A 308 -16.94 21.48 -25.38
N ASP A 309 -17.14 22.74 -25.75
CA ASP A 309 -16.04 23.70 -25.75
C ASP A 309 -15.60 23.97 -24.30
N SER A 310 -14.45 24.60 -24.13
CA SER A 310 -13.94 25.02 -22.82
C SER A 310 -14.78 26.10 -22.12
N ALA A 311 -15.83 26.64 -22.76
CA ALA A 311 -16.65 27.75 -22.26
C ALA A 311 -18.14 27.40 -22.01
N GLY A 312 -18.56 26.15 -22.21
CA GLY A 312 -19.86 25.64 -21.78
C GLY A 312 -21.06 25.91 -22.70
N GLY A 313 -20.90 26.19 -24.01
CA GLY A 313 -22.06 26.15 -24.92
C GLY A 313 -21.87 26.74 -26.31
N GLY A 314 -22.10 25.91 -27.35
CA GLY A 314 -22.24 26.39 -28.74
C GLY A 314 -21.87 25.34 -29.80
N ALA A 315 -22.51 25.44 -30.97
CA ALA A 315 -22.25 24.58 -32.12
C ALA A 315 -20.84 24.77 -32.71
N VAL A 316 -20.25 23.67 -33.16
CA VAL A 316 -18.84 23.51 -33.58
C VAL A 316 -18.42 24.47 -34.70
N ARG A 317 -17.30 25.18 -34.53
CA ARG A 317 -16.50 25.73 -35.64
C ARG A 317 -15.22 24.90 -35.83
N PRO A 318 -14.77 24.66 -37.08
CA PRO A 318 -13.59 23.82 -37.31
C PRO A 318 -12.31 24.47 -36.78
N GLY A 319 -11.56 23.76 -35.92
CA GLY A 319 -10.24 24.18 -35.44
C GLY A 319 -10.18 24.74 -34.00
N GLU A 320 -11.28 24.70 -33.24
CA GLU A 320 -11.31 25.13 -31.84
C GLU A 320 -10.97 24.00 -30.85
N ARG A 321 -10.20 24.32 -29.80
CA ARG A 321 -9.85 23.38 -28.72
C ARG A 321 -11.10 23.04 -27.91
N GLY A 322 -11.33 21.75 -27.66
CA GLY A 322 -12.45 21.33 -26.82
C GLY A 322 -12.38 19.88 -26.37
N THR A 323 -13.34 19.47 -25.55
CA THR A 323 -13.48 18.09 -25.09
C THR A 323 -14.59 17.43 -25.90
N HIS A 324 -14.26 16.33 -26.56
CA HIS A 324 -15.27 15.47 -27.16
C HIS A 324 -15.72 14.44 -26.13
N VAL A 325 -17.04 14.31 -25.97
CA VAL A 325 -17.67 13.38 -25.04
C VAL A 325 -18.53 12.42 -25.84
N TRP A 326 -18.24 11.13 -25.73
CA TRP A 326 -19.03 10.07 -26.36
C TRP A 326 -19.86 9.35 -25.32
N HIS A 327 -21.15 9.27 -25.57
CA HIS A 327 -22.09 8.51 -24.78
C HIS A 327 -22.39 7.20 -25.51
N ILE A 328 -22.01 6.09 -24.89
CA ILE A 328 -22.33 4.75 -25.39
C ILE A 328 -23.49 4.23 -24.54
N SER A 329 -24.60 3.91 -25.19
CA SER A 329 -25.85 3.54 -24.54
C SER A 329 -26.51 2.34 -25.21
N GLY A 330 -27.44 1.71 -24.52
CA GLY A 330 -28.14 0.52 -25.04
C GLY A 330 -27.21 -0.71 -25.16
N LEU A 331 -26.23 -0.81 -24.26
CA LEU A 331 -25.29 -1.93 -24.19
C LEU A 331 -26.04 -3.23 -23.85
N GLN A 332 -26.04 -4.19 -24.77
CA GLN A 332 -26.53 -5.55 -24.51
C GLN A 332 -25.40 -6.44 -23.98
N PRO A 333 -25.69 -7.48 -23.17
CA PRO A 333 -24.69 -8.44 -22.71
C PRO A 333 -23.90 -9.05 -23.88
N GLY A 334 -22.58 -9.02 -23.80
CA GLY A 334 -21.68 -9.47 -24.86
C GLY A 334 -20.54 -8.50 -25.16
N VAL A 335 -19.85 -8.73 -26.28
CA VAL A 335 -18.73 -7.90 -26.73
C VAL A 335 -19.25 -6.85 -27.72
N CYS A 336 -19.02 -5.56 -27.46
CA CYS A 336 -19.18 -4.49 -28.47
C CYS A 336 -17.80 -3.94 -28.84
N ASP A 337 -17.48 -3.95 -30.14
CA ASP A 337 -16.29 -3.29 -30.67
C ASP A 337 -16.68 -1.88 -31.13
N VAL A 338 -15.95 -0.87 -30.62
CA VAL A 338 -16.12 0.53 -30.97
C VAL A 338 -14.84 1.05 -31.58
N ALA A 339 -14.88 1.44 -32.85
CA ALA A 339 -13.75 2.02 -33.55
C ALA A 339 -13.91 3.54 -33.65
N LEU A 340 -12.97 4.28 -33.06
CA LEU A 340 -12.83 5.72 -33.23
C LEU A 340 -11.68 5.96 -34.21
N THR A 341 -12.03 6.43 -35.41
CA THR A 341 -11.05 6.75 -36.45
C THR A 341 -10.84 8.25 -36.52
N TYR A 342 -9.60 8.72 -36.68
CA TYR A 342 -9.32 10.13 -36.96
C TYR A 342 -8.62 10.34 -38.31
N ARG A 343 -8.88 11.49 -38.92
CA ARG A 343 -8.23 11.97 -40.14
C ARG A 343 -7.68 13.36 -39.92
N ARG A 344 -6.66 13.74 -40.70
CA ARG A 344 -6.22 15.14 -40.78
C ARG A 344 -7.10 15.86 -41.81
N ALA A 345 -7.51 17.09 -41.48
CA ALA A 345 -8.47 17.88 -42.26
C ALA A 345 -8.12 18.04 -43.75
N TRP A 346 -6.84 17.99 -44.09
CA TRP A 346 -6.31 18.25 -45.44
C TRP A 346 -5.87 16.97 -46.18
N GLU A 347 -6.08 15.78 -45.62
CA GLU A 347 -5.77 14.49 -46.25
C GLU A 347 -7.07 13.81 -46.69
N THR A 348 -7.62 14.24 -47.83
CA THR A 348 -8.88 13.68 -48.37
C THR A 348 -8.70 12.30 -49.00
N ASP A 349 -7.47 11.94 -49.41
CA ASP A 349 -7.15 10.69 -50.15
C ASP A 349 -6.19 9.73 -49.42
N THR A 350 -5.94 9.94 -48.12
CA THR A 350 -5.00 9.11 -47.34
C THR A 350 -5.76 8.24 -46.32
N PRO A 351 -5.38 6.97 -46.09
CA PRO A 351 -5.95 6.16 -45.01
C PRO A 351 -5.81 6.89 -43.65
N PRO A 352 -6.76 6.68 -42.72
CA PRO A 352 -6.82 7.45 -41.49
C PRO A 352 -5.52 7.39 -40.69
N ALA A 353 -5.09 8.55 -40.20
CA ALA A 353 -3.79 8.75 -39.56
C ALA A 353 -3.64 7.98 -38.24
N ALA A 354 -4.75 7.67 -37.54
CA ALA A 354 -4.82 6.46 -36.72
C ALA A 354 -6.24 6.01 -36.38
N ARG A 355 -6.31 4.78 -35.88
CA ARG A 355 -7.51 4.12 -35.36
C ARG A 355 -7.31 3.82 -33.88
N TYR A 356 -8.29 4.20 -33.07
CA TYR A 356 -8.43 3.75 -31.70
C TYR A 356 -9.56 2.73 -31.66
N ALA A 357 -9.29 1.55 -31.13
CA ALA A 357 -10.29 0.52 -30.95
C ALA A 357 -10.54 0.35 -29.45
N VAL A 358 -11.79 0.47 -29.04
CA VAL A 358 -12.21 0.17 -27.68
C VAL A 358 -13.11 -1.05 -27.75
N ARG A 359 -12.74 -2.10 -27.04
CA ARG A 359 -13.54 -3.31 -26.93
C ARG A 359 -14.22 -3.31 -25.57
N LEU A 360 -15.55 -3.24 -25.58
CA LEU A 360 -16.36 -3.25 -24.38
C LEU A 360 -16.86 -4.68 -24.13
N ASN A 361 -16.60 -5.21 -22.93
CA ASN A 361 -17.16 -6.49 -22.48
C ASN A 361 -18.24 -6.21 -21.44
N VAL A 362 -19.50 -6.32 -21.85
CA VAL A 362 -20.66 -6.03 -21.03
C VAL A 362 -21.09 -7.32 -20.35
N ARG A 363 -20.88 -7.41 -19.02
CA ARG A 363 -21.33 -8.55 -18.22
C ARG A 363 -22.76 -8.26 -17.73
N GLY A 364 -23.67 -9.18 -18.00
CA GLY A 364 -25.07 -9.09 -17.58
C GLY A 364 -25.29 -9.44 -16.11
#